data_AF-E4KYU5-F1
#
_entry.id   AF-E4KYU5-F1
#
_cell.length_a   1.000
_cell.length_b   1.000
_cell.length_c   1.000
_cell.angle_alpha   90.00
_cell.angle_beta   90.00
_cell.angle_gamma   90.00
#
_symmetry.space_group_name_H-M   'P 1'
#
loop_
_entity.id
_entity.type
_entity.pdbx_description
1 polymer ?
#
loop_
_entity_poly.entity_id
_entity_poly.type
_entity_poly.pdbx_seq_one_letter_code
_entity_poly.pdbx_strand_id
1 'polypeptide(L)' 'MYTRHKYLTDVFIRLGIDAKNAEDEACLIEHVISDETFEKLKKHFDYNL' A
#
# COMPACT_ATOMS: atom_id res chain seq x y z
N MET A 1 -4.57 11.23 -9.44
CA MET A 1 -3.20 10.84 -9.05
C MET A 1 -3.31 10.23 -7.65
N TYR A 2 -3.25 8.90 -7.53
CA TYR A 2 -3.23 8.22 -6.23
C TYR A 2 -1.81 8.29 -5.67
N THR A 3 -1.65 8.82 -4.45
CA THR A 3 -0.35 8.83 -3.76
C THR A 3 0.01 7.42 -3.28
N ARG A 4 1.31 7.13 -3.10
CA ARG A 4 1.80 5.85 -2.55
C ARG A 4 1.11 5.53 -1.22
N HIS A 5 1.03 6.52 -0.33
CA HIS A 5 0.25 6.49 0.90
C HIS A 5 -1.15 5.89 0.74
N LYS A 6 -1.97 6.47 -0.15
CA LYS A 6 -3.37 6.07 -0.32
C LYS A 6 -3.50 4.66 -0.91
N TYR A 7 -2.59 4.31 -1.82
CA TYR A 7 -2.58 2.98 -2.40
C TYR A 7 -2.23 1.90 -1.37
N LEU A 8 -1.15 2.11 -0.60
CA LEU A 8 -0.75 1.19 0.45
C LEU A 8 -1.80 1.07 1.56
N THR A 9 -2.43 2.19 1.95
CA THR A 9 -3.54 2.20 2.91
C THR A 9 -4.70 1.32 2.42
N ASP A 10 -5.12 1.46 1.15
CA ASP A 10 -6.20 0.64 0.57
C ASP A 10 -5.82 -0.85 0.53
N VAL A 11 -4.58 -1.16 0.14
CA VAL A 11 -4.06 -2.54 0.16
C VAL A 11 -4.12 -3.13 1.58
N PHE A 12 -3.67 -2.40 2.59
CA PHE A 12 -3.65 -2.88 3.98
C PHE A 12 -5.06 -3.08 4.53
N ILE A 13 -6.00 -2.18 4.22
CA ILE A 13 -7.41 -2.36 4.56
C ILE A 13 -7.98 -3.63 3.90
N ARG A 14 -7.67 -3.88 2.62
CA ARG A 14 -8.09 -5.11 1.92
C ARG A 14 -7.47 -6.38 2.50
N LEU A 15 -6.27 -6.28 3.07
CA LEU A 15 -5.65 -7.38 3.83
C LEU A 15 -6.30 -7.61 5.20
N GLY A 16 -7.25 -6.76 5.62
CA GLY A 16 -7.98 -6.88 6.88
C GLY A 16 -7.38 -6.08 8.04
N ILE A 17 -6.43 -5.19 7.78
CA ILE A 17 -5.88 -4.27 8.77
C ILE A 17 -6.90 -3.15 9.01
N ASP A 18 -7.08 -2.73 10.25
CA ASP A 18 -7.98 -1.61 10.56
C ASP A 18 -7.47 -0.31 9.93
N ALA A 19 -8.40 0.59 9.59
CA ALA A 19 -8.08 1.79 8.81
C ALA A 19 -7.01 2.67 9.46
N LYS A 20 -6.98 2.77 10.80
CA LYS A 20 -6.02 3.60 11.50
C LYS A 20 -4.62 3.01 11.40
N ASN A 21 -4.46 1.71 11.71
CA ASN A 21 -3.16 1.05 11.58
C ASN A 21 -2.71 0.98 10.12
N ALA A 22 -3.62 0.81 9.16
CA ALA A 22 -3.30 0.84 7.73
C ALA A 22 -2.73 2.19 7.29
N GLU A 23 -3.30 3.31 7.75
CA GLU A 23 -2.80 4.65 7.47
C GLU A 23 -1.43 4.90 8.12
N ASP A 24 -1.30 4.55 9.40
CA ASP A 24 -0.06 4.71 10.18
C ASP A 24 1.08 3.88 9.56
N GLU A 25 0.84 2.62 9.21
CA GLU A 25 1.83 1.74 8.58
C GLU A 25 2.15 2.16 7.14
N ALA A 26 1.16 2.60 6.36
CA ALA A 26 1.39 3.10 5.00
C ALA A 26 2.31 4.33 5.00
N CYS A 27 2.14 5.25 5.96
CA CYS A 27 3.01 6.41 6.15
C CYS A 27 4.48 6.00 6.38
N LEU A 28 4.72 4.93 7.15
CA LEU A 28 6.08 4.44 7.40
C LEU A 28 6.66 3.72 6.19
N ILE A 29 5.88 2.82 5.60
CA ILE A 29 6.33 1.93 4.53
C ILE A 29 6.56 2.70 3.22
N GLU A 30 5.74 3.71 2.92
CA GLU A 30 5.82 4.44 1.65
C GLU A 30 7.18 5.12 1.43
N HIS A 31 7.85 5.51 2.52
CA HIS A 31 9.14 6.18 2.53
C HIS A 31 10.33 5.21 2.59
N VAL A 32 10.11 3.93 2.90
CA VAL A 32 11.18 2.94 3.08
C VAL A 32 11.32 2.02 1.87
N ILE A 33 10.23 1.68 1.19
CA ILE A 33 10.27 0.74 0.05
C ILE A 33 10.68 1.46 -1.24
N SER A 34 11.50 0.80 -2.06
CA SER A 34 11.89 1.32 -3.37
C SER A 34 10.71 1.42 -4.35
N ASP A 35 10.90 2.18 -5.43
CA ASP A 35 9.92 2.23 -6.53
C ASP A 35 9.72 0.86 -7.18
N GLU A 36 10.77 0.06 -7.30
CA GLU A 36 10.67 -1.31 -7.82
C GLU A 36 9.75 -2.19 -6.96
N THR A 37 9.89 -2.12 -5.63
CA THR A 37 9.03 -2.86 -4.70
C THR A 37 7.58 -2.38 -4.80
N PHE A 38 7.36 -1.08 -4.88
CA PHE A 38 6.02 -0.52 -5.01
C PHE A 38 5.32 -0.96 -6.31
N GLU A 39 6.02 -0.92 -7.45
CA GLU A 39 5.44 -1.38 -8.72
C GLU A 39 5.18 -2.90 -8.75
N LYS A 40 6.03 -3.71 -8.11
CA LYS A 40 5.78 -5.15 -7.94
C LYS A 40 4.56 -5.42 -7.04
N LEU A 41 4.41 -4.64 -5.97
CA LEU A 41 3.26 -4.72 -5.08
C LEU A 41 1.97 -4.36 -5.84
N LYS A 42 1.98 -3.25 -6.60
CA LYS A 42 0.87 -2.90 -7.50
C LYS A 42 0.53 -4.02 -8.46
N LYS A 43 1.52 -4.56 -9.16
CA LYS A 43 1.31 -5.71 -10.06
C LYS A 43 0.68 -6.91 -9.34
N HIS A 44 1.04 -7.19 -8.09
CA HIS A 44 0.46 -8.32 -7.37
C HIS A 44 -1.00 -8.08 -6.96
N PHE A 45 -1.32 -6.90 -6.45
CA PHE A 45 -2.68 -6.61 -5.96
C PHE A 45 -3.65 -6.21 -7.08
N ASP A 46 -3.17 -5.54 -8.15
CA ASP A 46 -3.99 -5.15 -9.30
C ASP A 46 -4.28 -6.33 -10.26
N TYR A 47 -3.45 -7.38 -10.28
CA TYR A 47 -3.70 -8.57 -11.12
C TYR A 47 -4.53 -9.66 -10.44
N ASN A 48 -4.62 -9.64 -9.11
CA ASN A 48 -5.39 -10.62 -8.33
C ASN A 48 -6.80 -10.10 -7.95
N LEU A 49 -7.29 -9.12 -8.71
CA LEU A 49 -8.64 -8.55 -8.63
C LEU A 49 -9.36 -8.65 -9.99
#